data_AF-A0A4U9WME0-F1
#
_entry.id   AF-A0A4U9WME0-F1
#
_cell.length_a   1.000
_cell.length_b   1.000
_cell.length_c   1.000
_cell.angle_alpha   90.00
_cell.angle_beta   90.00
_cell.angle_gamma   90.00
#
_symmetry.space_group_name_H-M   'P 1'
#
loop_
_entity.id
_entity.type
_entity.pdbx_description
1 polymer ?
#
loop_
_entity_poly.entity_id
_entity_poly.type
_entity_poly.pdbx_seq_one_letter_code
_entity_poly.pdbx_strand_id
1 'polypeptide(L)'
;MTAQILLHPSLAPLDGGINFRDLGGNSVADGRRIKRGLLFRSGALDRLSENDCSYLAQMPMRSVLDYRDFDEVQAKPDVLWSGADYYHVPANPLSSEVNANLEKLTDENAGQV
;
A
#
# COMPACT_ATOMS: atom_id res chain seq x y z
N MET A 1 19.39 27.61 0.19
CA MET A 1 19.98 26.34 -0.30
C MET A 1 18.90 25.28 -0.21
N THR A 2 18.40 24.78 -1.35
CA THR A 2 17.44 23.66 -1.37
C THR A 2 18.24 22.36 -1.26
N ALA A 3 18.01 21.60 -0.19
CA ALA A 3 18.56 20.26 -0.07
C ALA A 3 17.93 19.37 -1.14
N GLN A 4 18.76 18.80 -2.01
CA GLN A 4 18.31 17.85 -3.02
C GLN A 4 18.03 16.53 -2.29
N ILE A 5 16.76 16.24 -2.02
CA ILE A 5 16.36 14.96 -1.41
C ILE A 5 16.62 13.87 -2.46
N LEU A 6 17.63 13.04 -2.21
CA LEU A 6 17.87 11.84 -3.01
C LEU A 6 16.83 10.79 -2.60
N LEU A 7 15.76 10.68 -3.40
CA LEU A 7 14.77 9.63 -3.23
C LEU A 7 15.40 8.28 -3.60
N HIS A 8 15.02 7.24 -2.87
CA HIS A 8 15.49 5.87 -3.15
C HIS A 8 15.02 5.44 -4.55
N PRO A 9 15.86 4.76 -5.37
CA PRO A 9 15.53 4.40 -6.77
C PRO A 9 14.28 3.54 -6.95
N SER A 10 13.83 2.88 -5.88
CA SER A 10 12.61 2.07 -5.91
C SER A 10 11.33 2.89 -5.84
N LEU A 11 11.39 4.18 -5.45
CA LEU A 11 10.20 4.99 -5.23
C LEU A 11 9.59 5.39 -6.58
N ALA A 12 8.30 5.12 -6.76
CA ALA A 12 7.59 5.54 -7.95
C ALA A 12 7.39 7.06 -7.93
N PRO A 13 7.47 7.75 -9.09
CA PRO A 13 7.33 9.19 -9.20
C PRO A 13 5.85 9.59 -9.17
N LEU A 14 5.17 9.34 -8.06
CA LEU A 14 3.77 9.66 -7.85
C LEU A 14 3.64 10.89 -6.95
N ASP A 15 2.70 11.77 -7.27
CA ASP A 15 2.42 12.98 -6.50
C ASP A 15 1.73 12.62 -5.16
N GLY A 16 0.77 11.70 -5.22
CA GLY A 16 -0.05 11.26 -4.09
C GLY A 16 0.32 9.89 -3.51
N GLY A 17 1.30 9.20 -4.11
CA GLY A 17 1.67 7.84 -3.73
C GLY A 17 2.30 7.75 -2.34
N ILE A 18 1.64 7.05 -1.41
CA ILE A 18 2.18 6.82 -0.06
C ILE A 18 3.14 5.63 -0.11
N ASN A 19 4.45 5.87 -0.03
CA ASN A 19 5.47 4.82 0.03
C ASN A 19 5.39 3.80 -1.13
N PHE A 20 4.91 4.24 -2.29
CA PHE A 20 4.71 3.41 -3.48
C PHE A 20 6.07 3.03 -4.08
N ARG A 21 6.41 1.74 -4.07
CA ARG A 21 7.75 1.26 -4.45
C ARG A 21 7.71 0.03 -5.33
N ASP A 22 8.57 0.01 -6.35
CA ASP A 22 8.92 -1.20 -7.08
C ASP A 22 9.78 -2.10 -6.20
N LEU A 23 9.36 -3.35 -6.00
CA LEU A 23 10.15 -4.37 -5.30
C LEU A 23 11.10 -5.11 -6.23
N GLY A 24 11.09 -4.78 -7.52
CA GLY A 24 11.97 -5.30 -8.53
C GLY A 24 13.46 -5.15 -8.21
N GLY A 25 14.21 -6.21 -8.50
CA GLY A 25 15.65 -6.28 -8.23
C GLY A 25 16.01 -6.74 -6.82
N ASN A 26 15.06 -6.84 -5.89
CA ASN A 26 15.29 -7.53 -4.63
C ASN A 26 15.56 -9.02 -4.87
N SER A 27 16.51 -9.57 -4.13
CA SER A 27 16.81 -11.00 -4.13
C SER A 27 15.81 -11.73 -3.24
N VAL A 28 15.44 -12.96 -3.63
CA VAL A 28 14.62 -13.86 -2.84
C VAL A 28 15.44 -15.04 -2.33
N ALA A 29 14.90 -15.81 -1.38
CA ALA A 29 15.63 -16.84 -0.63
C ALA A 29 16.31 -17.92 -1.51
N ASP A 30 15.77 -18.18 -2.71
CA ASP A 30 16.33 -19.15 -3.67
C ASP A 30 17.36 -18.54 -4.65
N GLY A 31 17.81 -17.31 -4.40
CA GLY A 31 18.81 -16.62 -5.21
C GLY A 31 18.27 -15.95 -6.48
N ARG A 32 16.97 -16.10 -6.79
CA ARG A 32 16.34 -15.36 -7.89
C ARG A 32 16.13 -13.89 -7.53
N ARG A 33 15.73 -13.10 -8.53
CA ARG A 33 15.40 -11.68 -8.35
C ARG A 33 13.98 -11.39 -8.81
N ILE A 34 13.30 -10.50 -8.10
CA ILE A 34 11.99 -10.00 -8.50
C ILE A 34 12.13 -9.22 -9.81
N LYS A 35 11.30 -9.53 -10.80
CA LYS A 35 11.28 -8.79 -12.07
C LYS A 35 10.75 -7.38 -11.82
N ARG A 36 11.47 -6.37 -12.33
CA ARG A 36 11.11 -4.95 -12.21
C ARG A 36 9.79 -4.64 -12.89
N GLY A 37 9.06 -3.70 -12.31
CA GLY A 37 7.79 -3.21 -12.84
C GLY A 37 6.63 -4.19 -12.73
N LEU A 38 6.76 -5.29 -11.97
CA LEU A 38 5.70 -6.30 -11.82
C LEU A 38 5.15 -6.44 -10.40
N LEU A 39 5.94 -6.12 -9.38
CA LEU A 39 5.49 -6.23 -7.99
C LEU A 39 5.84 -4.95 -7.24
N PHE A 40 4.81 -4.33 -6.70
CA PHE A 40 4.91 -3.09 -5.96
C PHE A 40 4.36 -3.26 -4.56
N ARG A 41 4.78 -2.36 -3.67
CA ARG A 41 4.11 -2.12 -2.39
C ARG A 41 3.71 -0.66 -2.31
N SER A 42 2.64 -0.38 -1.59
CA SER A 42 2.19 0.96 -1.30
C SER A 42 1.56 0.99 0.09
N GLY A 43 1.39 2.18 0.66
CA GLY A 43 0.33 2.45 1.61
C GLY A 43 -1.02 2.63 0.88
N ALA A 44 -1.97 3.29 1.55
CA ALA A 44 -3.28 3.58 0.98
C ALA A 44 -3.20 4.39 -0.32
N LEU A 45 -4.19 4.19 -1.21
CA LEU A 45 -4.27 4.82 -2.53
C LEU A 45 -5.33 5.93 -2.58
N ASP A 46 -5.83 6.36 -1.41
CA ASP A 46 -6.86 7.40 -1.26
C ASP A 46 -6.40 8.81 -1.70
N ARG A 47 -5.10 8.98 -1.98
CA ARG A 47 -4.48 10.26 -2.32
C ARG A 47 -3.95 10.36 -3.75
N LEU A 48 -4.12 9.31 -4.57
CA LEU A 48 -3.60 9.34 -5.93
C LEU A 48 -4.24 10.47 -6.75
N SER A 49 -3.41 11.19 -7.48
CA SER A 49 -3.86 12.23 -8.41
C SER A 49 -4.33 11.62 -9.75
N GLU A 50 -4.97 12.43 -10.60
CA GLU A 50 -5.30 12.03 -11.98
C GLU A 50 -4.04 11.70 -12.81
N ASN A 51 -2.94 12.43 -12.56
CA ASN A 51 -1.65 12.18 -13.19
C ASN A 51 -1.08 10.83 -12.73
N ASP A 52 -1.18 10.53 -11.43
CA ASP A 52 -0.76 9.24 -10.87
C ASP A 52 -1.55 8.10 -11.53
N CYS A 53 -2.88 8.25 -11.63
CA CYS A 53 -3.73 7.24 -12.27
C CYS A 53 -3.36 7.04 -13.74
N SER A 54 -3.09 8.13 -14.47
CA SER A 54 -2.67 8.08 -15.88
C SER A 54 -1.29 7.42 -16.06
N TYR A 55 -0.38 7.63 -15.12
CA TYR A 55 0.93 6.97 -15.08
C TYR A 55 0.78 5.46 -14.78
N LEU A 56 0.00 5.10 -13.76
CA LEU A 56 -0.20 3.72 -13.33
C LEU A 56 -0.95 2.89 -14.38
N ALA A 57 -1.88 3.49 -15.14
CA ALA A 57 -2.58 2.84 -16.24
C ALA A 57 -1.66 2.37 -17.40
N GLN A 58 -0.45 2.92 -17.49
CA GLN A 58 0.55 2.51 -18.49
C GLN A 58 1.44 1.35 -18.01
N MET A 59 1.35 0.98 -16.73
CA MET A 59 2.14 -0.09 -16.15
C MET A 59 1.52 -1.46 -16.47
N PRO A 60 2.34 -2.53 -16.57
CA PRO A 60 1.84 -3.87 -16.85
C PRO A 60 1.11 -4.52 -15.65
N MET A 61 1.25 -3.96 -14.45
CA MET A 61 0.54 -4.41 -13.26
C MET A 61 -0.96 -4.05 -13.33
N ARG A 62 -1.82 -4.96 -12.87
CA ARG A 62 -3.28 -4.78 -12.91
C ARG A 62 -3.95 -5.02 -11.58
N SER A 63 -3.48 -5.98 -10.80
CA SER A 63 -4.14 -6.36 -9.55
C SER A 63 -3.72 -5.46 -8.40
N VAL A 64 -4.70 -4.91 -7.67
CA VAL A 64 -4.55 -4.26 -6.38
C VAL A 64 -5.07 -5.20 -5.31
N LEU A 65 -4.17 -5.61 -4.41
CA LEU A 65 -4.51 -6.41 -3.23
C LEU A 65 -4.54 -5.49 -2.02
N ASP A 66 -5.73 -5.18 -1.53
CA ASP A 66 -5.92 -4.29 -0.39
C ASP A 66 -6.04 -5.10 0.91
N TYR A 67 -5.02 -4.98 1.75
CA TYR A 67 -4.91 -5.69 3.03
C TYR A 67 -5.54 -4.97 4.21
N ARG A 68 -6.12 -3.78 4.00
CA ARG A 68 -6.78 -2.99 5.04
C ARG A 68 -8.08 -3.63 5.49
N ASP A 69 -8.45 -3.37 6.74
CA ASP A 69 -9.76 -3.79 7.26
C ASP A 69 -10.88 -2.94 6.65
N PHE A 70 -12.12 -3.44 6.71
CA PHE A 70 -13.27 -2.79 6.07
C PHE A 70 -13.45 -1.33 6.51
N ASP A 71 -13.31 -1.04 7.81
CA ASP A 71 -13.41 0.31 8.37
C ASP A 71 -12.37 1.27 7.76
N GLU A 72 -11.15 0.79 7.55
CA GLU A 72 -10.07 1.59 6.98
C GLU A 72 -10.32 1.91 5.51
N VAL A 73 -10.85 0.94 4.74
CA VAL A 73 -11.27 1.14 3.34
C VAL A 73 -12.43 2.12 3.25
N GLN A 74 -13.43 2.02 4.14
CA GLN A 74 -14.56 2.96 4.17
C GLN A 74 -14.12 4.38 4.54
N ALA A 75 -13.19 4.52 5.50
CA ALA A 75 -12.68 5.81 5.91
C ALA A 75 -11.79 6.49 4.85
N LYS A 76 -11.09 5.68 4.04
CA LYS A 76 -10.13 6.13 3.02
C LYS A 76 -10.26 5.28 1.75
N PRO A 77 -11.32 5.50 0.96
CA PRO A 77 -11.54 4.71 -0.26
C PRO A 77 -10.41 4.93 -1.26
N ASP A 78 -9.92 3.84 -1.87
CA ASP A 78 -8.85 3.93 -2.87
C ASP A 78 -9.33 4.63 -4.15
N VAL A 79 -8.43 5.42 -4.74
CA VAL A 79 -8.56 5.90 -6.11
C VAL A 79 -7.87 4.91 -7.03
N LEU A 80 -8.61 4.34 -7.98
CA LEU A 80 -8.11 3.29 -8.87
C LEU A 80 -8.01 3.80 -10.31
N TRP A 81 -7.00 3.32 -11.03
CA TRP A 81 -6.77 3.65 -12.43
C TRP A 81 -7.50 2.69 -13.38
N SER A 82 -7.63 3.08 -14.65
CA SER A 82 -8.24 2.23 -15.68
C SER A 82 -7.46 0.94 -15.88
N GLY A 83 -8.15 -0.20 -15.84
CA GLY A 83 -7.53 -1.52 -15.96
C GLY A 83 -7.00 -2.11 -14.66
N ALA A 84 -7.21 -1.44 -13.52
CA ALA A 84 -6.95 -2.00 -12.21
C ALA A 84 -8.07 -2.99 -11.79
N ASP A 85 -7.68 -4.19 -11.37
CA ASP A 85 -8.56 -5.18 -10.75
C ASP A 85 -8.36 -5.13 -9.24
N TYR A 86 -9.41 -4.71 -8.50
CA TYR A 86 -9.34 -4.54 -7.05
C TYR A 86 -9.82 -5.78 -6.29
N TYR A 87 -9.03 -6.22 -5.33
CA TYR A 87 -9.35 -7.33 -4.44
C TYR A 87 -9.17 -6.87 -3.00
N HIS A 88 -10.27 -6.83 -2.25
CA HIS A 88 -10.23 -6.60 -0.81
C HIS A 88 -9.92 -7.92 -0.10
N VAL A 89 -8.73 -8.00 0.49
CA VAL A 89 -8.19 -9.21 1.13
C VAL A 89 -7.59 -8.85 2.49
N PRO A 90 -8.41 -8.48 3.50
CA PRO A 90 -7.92 -8.07 4.81
C PRO A 90 -6.90 -9.04 5.40
N ALA A 91 -5.79 -8.51 5.91
CA ALA A 91 -4.74 -9.33 6.51
C ALA A 91 -5.05 -9.74 7.96
N ASN A 92 -5.86 -8.94 8.67
CA ASN A 92 -6.28 -9.27 10.03
C ASN A 92 -7.45 -10.27 10.00
N PRO A 93 -7.55 -11.17 10.99
CA PRO A 93 -8.76 -11.96 11.19
C PRO A 93 -9.97 -11.02 11.31
N LEU A 94 -11.12 -11.45 10.78
CA LEU A 94 -12.39 -10.79 11.04
C LEU A 94 -12.68 -10.84 12.55
N SER A 95 -12.25 -9.81 13.28
CA SER A 95 -12.51 -9.65 14.69
C SER A 95 -12.87 -8.20 14.96
N SER A 96 -13.86 -7.98 15.80
CA SER A 96 -14.21 -6.65 16.31
C SER A 96 -13.19 -6.12 17.33
N GLU A 97 -12.22 -6.95 17.75
CA GLU A 97 -11.35 -6.69 18.90
C GLU A 97 -9.88 -6.41 18.52
N VAL A 98 -9.38 -6.98 17.41
CA VAL A 98 -7.96 -6.88 17.03
C VAL A 98 -7.83 -6.34 15.61
N ASN A 99 -7.31 -5.13 15.49
CA ASN A 99 -6.85 -4.55 14.23
C ASN A 99 -5.43 -3.98 14.41
N ALA A 100 -4.76 -3.69 13.30
CA ALA A 100 -3.39 -3.15 13.31
C ALA A 100 -3.30 -1.67 13.72
N ASN A 101 -4.43 -1.05 14.09
CA ASN A 101 -4.49 0.33 14.53
C ASN A 101 -4.31 0.41 16.05
N LEU A 102 -3.15 0.91 16.47
CA LEU A 102 -2.78 1.06 17.88
C LEU A 102 -3.78 1.92 18.67
N GLU A 103 -4.49 2.83 17.99
CA GLU A 103 -5.50 3.71 18.62
C GLU A 103 -6.82 3.01 18.97
N LYS A 104 -7.09 1.82 18.40
CA LYS A 104 -8.31 1.04 18.66
C LYS A 104 -8.12 -0.06 19.72
N LEU A 105 -6.93 -0.17 20.33
CA LEU A 105 -6.72 -0.99 21.52
C LEU A 105 -7.37 -0.28 22.71
N THR A 106 -8.64 -0.57 22.96
CA THR A 106 -9.34 -0.09 24.16
C THR A 106 -8.70 -0.68 25.42
N ASP A 107 -8.71 0.11 26.49
CA ASP A 107 -8.15 -0.11 27.83
C ASP A 107 -8.71 -1.35 28.59
N GLU A 108 -8.69 -2.54 28.00
CA GLU A 108 -9.02 -3.78 28.70
C GLU A 108 -7.74 -4.45 29.20
N ASN A 109 -7.12 -3.85 30.22
CA ASN A 109 -6.25 -4.55 31.19
C ASN A 109 -5.92 -3.72 32.45
N ALA A 110 -6.73 -2.72 32.80
CA ALA A 110 -6.57 -1.97 34.06
C ALA A 110 -7.30 -2.61 35.27
N GLY A 111 -7.48 -3.93 35.27
CA GLY A 111 -8.27 -4.60 36.31
C GLY A 111 -7.99 -6.08 36.46
N GLN A 112 -6.75 -6.46 36.81
CA GLN A 112 -6.46 -7.68 37.56
C GLN A 112 -4.99 -7.72 38.03
N VAL A 113 -4.70 -7.05 39.15
CA VAL A 113 -3.87 -7.54 40.28
C VAL A 113 -4.17 -6.73 41.52
#